data_AF-A0A0K8UQG4-F1
#
_entry.id   AF-A0A0K8UQG4-F1
#
_cell.length_a   1.000
_cell.length_b   1.000
_cell.length_c   1.000
_cell.angle_alpha   90.00
_cell.angle_beta   90.00
_cell.angle_gamma   90.00
#
_symmetry.space_group_name_H-M   'P 1'
#
loop_
_entity.id
_entity.type
_entity.pdbx_description
1 polymer ?
#
loop_
_entity_poly.entity_id
_entity_poly.type
_entity_poly.pdbx_seq_one_letter_code
_entity_poly.pdbx_strand_id
1 'polypeptide(L)'
;MEVYEFDKCLLDRLEESMGVLSWKDEVIPASQVRSEWSYYIELQIEPAGWQALWKIPRVICEELGIRYPTVVFGYVEQVIFKDLKAIFIIQEVQDEDIHLPEKHEVFLEDLWPTKEQENSELNIERTADCVDRLRFFYTHVWMPWDNDNDDDLNWVEKHLESRIRFCYDLRKRTMKKTLAAHVRKLLTESKYLQQRREYLELGLTDEEEGDPEETMGKTEVTDLMRLHLRLAMIRNEIELLENPEMRRIFQEIKFPEEKYFNENGHNDISSEKKLGRIYFVMTQCTLDQQIHLLQIAKKRIPKDALVQNVPTLQVVYGILYVSAFRHIFKSTTQ
;
A
#
# COMPACT_ATOMS: atom_id res chain seq x y z
N MET A 1 11.62 -20.66 -0.87
CA MET A 1 10.85 -20.76 -2.12
C MET A 1 11.07 -19.51 -2.96
N GLU A 2 11.36 -19.68 -4.25
CA GLU A 2 11.52 -18.56 -5.19
C GLU A 2 10.18 -18.18 -5.84
N VAL A 3 9.99 -16.89 -6.11
CA VAL A 3 8.81 -16.33 -6.80
C VAL A 3 9.26 -15.54 -8.03
N TYR A 4 8.32 -15.28 -8.94
CA TYR A 4 8.57 -14.41 -10.09
C TYR A 4 8.69 -12.94 -9.67
N GLU A 5 9.62 -12.22 -10.29
CA GLU A 5 9.80 -10.77 -10.13
C GLU A 5 9.70 -10.11 -11.50
N PHE A 6 8.87 -9.07 -11.59
CA PHE A 6 8.61 -8.36 -12.84
C PHE A 6 9.00 -6.89 -12.72
N ASP A 7 10.08 -6.49 -13.38
CA ASP A 7 10.50 -5.08 -13.51
C ASP A 7 10.01 -4.52 -14.85
N LYS A 8 8.73 -4.14 -14.87
CA LYS A 8 8.06 -3.60 -16.06
C LYS A 8 8.14 -2.09 -16.07
N CYS A 9 8.22 -1.49 -17.26
CA CYS A 9 8.29 -0.03 -17.41
C CYS A 9 6.89 0.61 -17.44
N LEU A 10 6.84 1.94 -17.61
CA LEU A 10 5.57 2.67 -17.67
C LEU A 10 4.71 2.23 -18.84
N LEU A 11 5.34 2.07 -20.01
CA LEU A 11 4.65 1.69 -21.23
C LEU A 11 4.06 0.28 -21.11
N ASP A 12 4.85 -0.69 -20.64
CA ASP A 12 4.39 -2.06 -20.41
C ASP A 12 3.15 -2.08 -19.50
N ARG A 13 3.16 -1.37 -18.37
CA ARG A 13 2.02 -1.34 -17.43
C ARG A 13 0.78 -0.66 -18.02
N LEU A 14 0.98 0.34 -18.87
CA LEU A 14 -0.11 1.02 -19.55
C LEU A 14 -0.74 0.10 -20.60
N GLU A 15 0.08 -0.52 -21.45
CA GLU A 15 -0.39 -1.49 -22.47
C GLU A 15 -1.10 -2.69 -21.83
N GLU A 16 -0.55 -3.23 -20.75
CA GLU A 16 -1.16 -4.32 -19.98
C GLU A 16 -2.55 -3.93 -19.46
N SER A 17 -2.68 -2.76 -18.84
CA SER A 17 -3.94 -2.33 -18.24
C SER A 17 -4.97 -1.91 -19.29
N MET A 18 -4.53 -1.27 -20.39
CA MET A 18 -5.39 -0.97 -21.54
C MET A 18 -5.85 -2.23 -22.25
N GLY A 19 -5.01 -3.26 -22.34
CA GLY A 19 -5.39 -4.55 -22.90
C GLY A 19 -6.52 -5.24 -22.13
N VAL A 20 -6.68 -4.94 -20.85
CA VAL A 20 -7.79 -5.42 -20.01
C VAL A 20 -9.00 -4.49 -20.09
N LEU A 21 -8.79 -3.17 -20.08
CA LEU A 21 -9.85 -2.18 -19.87
C LEU A 21 -10.23 -1.38 -21.13
N SER A 22 -9.76 -1.75 -22.31
CA SER A 22 -10.06 -1.01 -23.55
C SER A 22 -10.23 -1.92 -24.77
N TRP A 23 -10.51 -3.20 -24.57
CA TRP A 23 -10.56 -4.18 -25.65
C TRP A 23 -11.84 -4.10 -26.53
N LYS A 24 -12.86 -3.36 -26.10
CA LYS A 24 -14.15 -3.21 -26.81
C LYS A 24 -14.43 -1.82 -27.39
N ASP A 25 -13.51 -0.86 -27.24
CA ASP A 25 -13.77 0.57 -27.54
C ASP A 25 -15.03 1.13 -26.85
N GLU A 26 -15.46 0.49 -25.75
CA GLU A 26 -16.63 0.89 -24.96
C GLU A 26 -16.22 1.76 -23.77
N VAL A 27 -17.15 2.61 -23.32
CA VAL A 27 -16.99 3.39 -22.09
C VAL A 27 -17.02 2.43 -20.90
N ILE A 28 -15.94 2.40 -20.11
CA ILE A 28 -15.86 1.54 -18.92
C ILE A 28 -16.05 2.41 -17.68
N PRO A 29 -17.23 2.34 -17.03
CA PRO A 29 -17.44 2.99 -15.75
C PRO A 29 -16.73 2.23 -14.61
N ALA A 30 -16.60 2.88 -13.46
CA ALA A 30 -15.87 2.32 -12.32
C ALA A 30 -16.44 0.97 -11.86
N SER A 31 -17.77 0.81 -11.85
CA SER A 31 -18.43 -0.44 -11.44
C SER A 31 -18.10 -1.64 -12.32
N GLN A 32 -17.71 -1.43 -13.58
CA GLN A 32 -17.41 -2.51 -14.52
C GLN A 32 -15.94 -2.93 -14.51
N VAL A 33 -15.02 -2.11 -13.99
CA VAL A 33 -13.57 -2.39 -13.97
C VAL A 33 -13.26 -3.76 -13.38
N ARG A 34 -13.93 -4.12 -12.28
CA ARG A 34 -13.73 -5.42 -11.62
C ARG A 34 -14.16 -6.60 -12.50
N SER A 35 -15.27 -6.47 -13.19
CA SER A 35 -15.78 -7.49 -14.11
C SER A 35 -14.84 -7.71 -15.29
N GLU A 36 -14.29 -6.63 -15.86
CA GLU A 36 -13.31 -6.73 -16.96
C GLU A 36 -12.02 -7.44 -16.51
N TRP A 37 -11.52 -7.13 -15.31
CA TRP A 37 -10.43 -7.89 -14.72
C TRP A 37 -10.81 -9.37 -14.51
N SER A 38 -12.01 -9.67 -13.99
CA SER A 38 -12.49 -11.05 -13.81
C SER A 38 -12.45 -11.83 -15.13
N TYR A 39 -13.03 -11.28 -16.20
CA TYR A 39 -13.04 -11.94 -17.52
C TYR A 39 -11.64 -12.15 -18.07
N TYR A 40 -10.75 -11.16 -17.90
CA TYR A 40 -9.37 -11.29 -18.32
C TYR A 40 -8.64 -12.40 -17.55
N ILE A 41 -8.73 -12.42 -16.22
CA ILE A 41 -8.05 -13.42 -15.37
C ILE A 41 -8.52 -14.83 -15.73
N GLU A 42 -9.82 -15.04 -15.91
CA GLU A 42 -10.41 -16.35 -16.24
C GLU A 42 -9.79 -17.00 -17.49
N LEU A 43 -9.36 -16.19 -18.46
CA LEU A 43 -8.75 -16.67 -19.70
C LEU A 43 -7.23 -16.89 -19.62
N GLN A 44 -6.58 -16.44 -18.55
CA GLN A 44 -5.12 -16.30 -18.50
C GLN A 44 -4.43 -17.16 -17.45
N ILE A 45 -5.10 -17.50 -16.34
CA ILE A 45 -4.47 -18.21 -15.24
C ILE A 45 -4.93 -19.66 -15.12
N GLU A 46 -4.10 -20.49 -14.49
CA GLU A 46 -4.50 -21.82 -14.08
C GLU A 46 -5.59 -21.74 -12.98
N PRO A 47 -6.74 -22.43 -13.13
CA PRO A 47 -7.88 -22.29 -12.23
C PRO A 47 -7.68 -22.96 -10.85
N ALA A 48 -6.69 -23.85 -10.72
CA ALA A 48 -6.42 -24.63 -9.52
C ALA A 48 -5.03 -25.28 -9.57
N GLY A 49 -4.58 -25.80 -8.42
CA GLY A 49 -3.45 -26.72 -8.29
C GLY A 49 -2.06 -26.07 -8.24
N TRP A 50 -1.96 -24.75 -8.35
CA TRP A 50 -0.68 -24.04 -8.30
C TRP A 50 -0.31 -23.60 -6.87
N GLN A 51 0.98 -23.68 -6.57
CA GLN A 51 1.59 -23.31 -5.30
C GLN A 51 1.99 -21.83 -5.28
N ALA A 52 1.84 -21.20 -4.12
CA ALA A 52 2.10 -19.79 -3.94
C ALA A 52 2.47 -19.43 -2.49
N LEU A 53 3.09 -18.26 -2.34
CA LEU A 53 3.21 -17.59 -1.06
C LEU A 53 2.03 -16.63 -0.90
N TRP A 54 1.29 -16.73 0.19
CA TRP A 54 0.28 -15.74 0.58
C TRP A 54 0.90 -14.75 1.57
N LYS A 55 0.90 -13.45 1.23
CA LYS A 55 1.29 -12.41 2.18
C LYS A 55 0.04 -11.89 2.87
N ILE A 56 -0.09 -12.22 4.15
CA ILE A 56 -1.30 -11.93 4.90
C ILE A 56 -1.44 -10.40 5.05
N PRO A 57 -2.58 -9.81 4.62
CA PRO A 57 -2.89 -8.40 4.82
C PRO A 57 -2.77 -7.99 6.28
N ARG A 58 -2.38 -6.73 6.50
CA ARG A 58 -2.17 -6.21 7.86
C ARG A 58 -3.43 -6.29 8.72
N VAL A 59 -4.60 -5.98 8.15
CA VAL A 59 -5.88 -6.05 8.88
C VAL A 59 -6.15 -7.48 9.35
N ILE A 60 -5.95 -8.48 8.48
CA ILE A 60 -6.11 -9.89 8.84
C ILE A 60 -5.09 -10.30 9.92
N CYS A 61 -3.85 -9.83 9.84
CA CYS A 61 -2.85 -10.09 10.89
C CYS A 61 -3.29 -9.54 12.25
N GLU A 62 -3.80 -8.30 12.28
CA GLU A 62 -4.27 -7.63 13.49
C GLU A 62 -5.47 -8.37 14.12
N GLU A 63 -6.42 -8.84 13.32
CA GLU A 63 -7.59 -9.59 13.79
C GLU A 63 -7.24 -10.99 14.31
N LEU A 64 -6.33 -11.69 13.64
CA LEU A 64 -5.88 -13.01 14.07
C LEU A 64 -4.83 -12.96 15.19
N GLY A 65 -4.44 -11.75 15.63
CA GLY A 65 -3.42 -11.57 16.68
C GLY A 65 -2.02 -12.04 16.27
N ILE A 66 -1.74 -12.15 14.96
CA ILE A 66 -0.45 -12.61 14.43
C ILE A 66 0.44 -11.43 14.05
N ARG A 67 1.76 -11.65 14.05
CA ARG A 67 2.73 -10.60 13.75
C ARG A 67 2.66 -10.17 12.29
N TYR A 68 2.54 -8.87 12.03
CA TYR A 68 2.77 -8.32 10.69
C TYR A 68 4.25 -7.97 10.47
N PRO A 69 4.86 -8.29 9.32
CA PRO A 69 4.31 -9.09 8.20
C PRO A 69 4.39 -10.60 8.48
N THR A 70 3.37 -11.34 8.03
CA THR A 70 3.38 -12.82 7.99
C THR A 70 3.20 -13.28 6.54
N VAL A 71 3.93 -14.34 6.16
CA VAL A 71 3.84 -14.99 4.86
C VAL A 71 3.69 -16.49 5.07
N VAL A 72 2.75 -17.11 4.37
CA VAL A 72 2.49 -18.55 4.45
C VAL A 72 2.60 -19.20 3.08
N PHE A 73 2.93 -20.48 3.04
CA PHE A 73 3.05 -21.27 1.83
C PHE A 73 1.92 -22.28 1.73
N GLY A 74 1.48 -22.55 0.51
CA GLY A 74 0.37 -23.43 0.23
C GLY A 74 0.03 -23.48 -1.25
N TYR A 75 -1.14 -24.01 -1.56
CA TYR A 75 -1.62 -24.12 -2.94
C TYR A 75 -3.04 -23.57 -3.09
N VAL A 76 -3.37 -23.15 -4.32
CA VAL A 76 -4.71 -22.72 -4.71
C VAL A 76 -5.53 -23.95 -5.06
N GLU A 77 -6.55 -24.26 -4.26
CA GLU A 77 -7.50 -25.33 -4.55
C GLU A 77 -8.44 -24.92 -5.69
N GLN A 78 -8.88 -23.67 -5.70
CA GLN A 78 -9.81 -23.15 -6.69
C GLN A 78 -9.72 -21.62 -6.77
N VAL A 79 -9.75 -21.08 -7.98
CA VAL A 79 -9.96 -19.65 -8.23
C VAL A 79 -11.44 -19.32 -8.32
N ILE A 80 -11.86 -18.26 -7.62
CA ILE A 80 -13.19 -17.65 -7.67
C ILE A 80 -13.09 -16.38 -8.54
N PHE A 81 -13.20 -16.55 -9.86
CA PHE A 81 -12.93 -15.48 -10.83
C PHE A 81 -13.78 -14.22 -10.61
N LYS A 82 -15.09 -14.40 -10.39
CA LYS A 82 -16.05 -13.31 -10.15
C LYS A 82 -15.58 -12.34 -9.07
N ASP A 83 -14.94 -12.87 -8.03
CA ASP A 83 -14.48 -12.10 -6.88
C ASP A 83 -12.97 -11.86 -6.90
N LEU A 84 -12.26 -12.29 -7.94
CA LEU A 84 -10.79 -12.19 -8.02
C LEU A 84 -10.12 -12.75 -6.75
N LYS A 85 -10.70 -13.82 -6.20
CA LYS A 85 -10.22 -14.52 -5.01
C LYS A 85 -9.83 -15.94 -5.35
N ALA A 86 -9.19 -16.60 -4.39
CA ALA A 86 -8.87 -18.01 -4.44
C ALA A 86 -9.15 -18.65 -3.09
N ILE A 87 -9.55 -19.91 -3.15
CA ILE A 87 -9.52 -20.82 -2.04
C ILE A 87 -8.08 -21.33 -1.92
N PHE A 88 -7.40 -20.93 -0.85
CA PHE A 88 -6.01 -21.23 -0.58
C PHE A 88 -5.90 -22.22 0.59
N ILE A 89 -5.10 -23.27 0.40
CA ILE A 89 -4.84 -24.31 1.39
C ILE A 89 -3.41 -24.15 1.89
N ILE A 90 -3.27 -23.86 3.18
CA ILE A 90 -1.98 -23.65 3.83
C ILE A 90 -1.29 -25.00 4.03
N GLN A 91 -0.06 -25.12 3.53
CA GLN A 91 0.80 -26.29 3.72
C GLN A 91 1.86 -26.03 4.79
N GLU A 92 2.47 -24.84 4.79
CA GLU A 92 3.54 -24.48 5.71
C GLU A 92 3.38 -23.05 6.20
N VAL A 93 3.71 -22.83 7.47
CA VAL A 93 3.74 -21.52 8.11
C VAL A 93 5.15 -21.24 8.57
N GLN A 94 5.61 -19.99 8.44
CA GLN A 94 6.99 -19.61 8.79
C GLN A 94 7.29 -19.69 10.29
N ASP A 95 6.27 -19.63 11.13
CA ASP A 95 6.37 -19.58 12.59
C ASP A 95 5.45 -20.66 13.18
N GLU A 96 6.02 -21.56 13.98
CA GLU A 96 5.30 -22.71 14.58
C GLU A 96 4.19 -22.25 15.55
N ASP A 97 4.30 -21.02 16.08
CA ASP A 97 3.32 -20.43 16.99
C ASP A 97 2.09 -19.85 16.27
N ILE A 98 2.07 -19.82 14.93
CA ILE A 98 0.94 -19.31 14.15
C ILE A 98 -0.05 -20.43 13.87
N HIS A 99 -1.23 -20.34 14.50
CA HIS A 99 -2.34 -21.25 14.26
C HIS A 99 -3.38 -20.60 13.36
N LEU A 100 -3.35 -20.97 12.08
CA LEU A 100 -4.32 -20.53 11.06
C LEU A 100 -5.22 -21.70 10.65
N PRO A 101 -6.50 -21.45 10.32
CA PRO A 101 -7.30 -22.44 9.60
C PRO A 101 -6.58 -22.97 8.35
N GLU A 102 -6.75 -24.24 8.02
CA GLU A 102 -6.07 -24.84 6.85
C GLU A 102 -6.51 -24.16 5.53
N LYS A 103 -7.77 -23.72 5.47
CA LYS A 103 -8.43 -23.20 4.27
C LYS A 103 -8.81 -21.73 4.44
N HIS A 104 -8.44 -20.89 3.47
CA HIS A 104 -8.73 -19.47 3.48
C HIS A 104 -9.23 -18.99 2.12
N GLU A 105 -10.20 -18.08 2.12
CA GLU A 105 -10.53 -17.31 0.93
C GLU A 105 -9.64 -16.05 0.90
N VAL A 106 -8.81 -15.90 -0.14
CA VAL A 106 -7.79 -14.85 -0.23
C VAL A 106 -7.86 -14.15 -1.57
N PHE A 107 -7.50 -12.87 -1.61
CA PHE A 107 -7.44 -12.12 -2.86
C PHE A 107 -6.27 -12.60 -3.74
N LEU A 108 -6.48 -12.68 -5.06
CA LEU A 108 -5.44 -13.10 -5.99
C LEU A 108 -4.22 -12.17 -5.96
N GLU A 109 -4.42 -10.86 -5.77
CA GLU A 109 -3.31 -9.90 -5.67
C GLU A 109 -2.40 -10.15 -4.45
N ASP A 110 -2.87 -10.86 -3.42
CA ASP A 110 -2.10 -11.22 -2.22
C ASP A 110 -1.35 -12.56 -2.36
N LEU A 111 -1.45 -13.22 -3.51
CA LEU A 111 -0.75 -14.47 -3.81
C LEU A 111 0.47 -14.23 -4.69
N TRP A 112 1.59 -14.88 -4.39
CA TRP A 112 2.81 -14.89 -5.19
C TRP A 112 3.12 -16.31 -5.67
N PRO A 113 2.79 -16.66 -6.93
CA PRO A 113 3.07 -17.98 -7.46
C PRO A 113 4.56 -18.34 -7.33
N THR A 114 4.85 -19.55 -6.83
CA THR A 114 6.22 -20.05 -6.72
C THR A 114 6.72 -20.53 -8.07
N LYS A 115 8.02 -20.41 -8.33
CA LYS A 115 8.62 -20.95 -9.57
C LYS A 115 8.63 -22.47 -9.57
N GLU A 116 8.91 -23.04 -8.40
CA GLU A 116 8.86 -24.48 -8.17
C GLU A 116 7.42 -24.87 -7.88
N GLN A 117 6.93 -25.83 -8.65
CA GLN A 117 5.58 -26.38 -8.59
C GLN A 117 5.69 -27.90 -8.51
N GLU A 118 4.84 -28.54 -7.72
CA GLU A 118 4.72 -30.00 -7.73
C GLU A 118 4.21 -30.52 -9.08
N ASN A 119 3.31 -29.76 -9.72
CA ASN A 119 2.79 -30.07 -11.05
C ASN A 119 3.54 -29.29 -12.13
N SER A 120 4.38 -29.99 -12.89
CA SER A 120 5.19 -29.40 -13.98
C SER A 120 4.40 -29.04 -15.24
N GLU A 121 3.15 -29.49 -15.38
CA GLU A 121 2.32 -29.23 -16.56
C GLU A 121 1.64 -27.86 -16.52
N LEU A 122 1.65 -27.18 -15.37
CA LEU A 122 1.02 -25.87 -15.19
C LEU A 122 1.82 -24.78 -15.90
N ASN A 123 1.13 -23.88 -16.61
CA ASN A 123 1.77 -22.67 -17.13
C ASN A 123 1.88 -21.59 -16.03
N ILE A 124 2.77 -21.86 -15.08
CA ILE A 124 2.93 -21.02 -13.90
C ILE A 124 3.52 -19.65 -14.21
N GLU A 125 4.35 -19.52 -15.26
CA GLU A 125 4.88 -18.24 -15.71
C GLU A 125 3.76 -17.30 -16.18
N ARG A 126 2.82 -17.80 -17.00
CA ARG A 126 1.65 -17.04 -17.43
C ARG A 126 0.75 -16.66 -16.25
N THR A 127 0.52 -17.60 -15.33
CA THR A 127 -0.23 -17.33 -14.10
C THR A 127 0.44 -16.24 -13.25
N ALA A 128 1.76 -16.32 -13.04
CA ALA A 128 2.51 -15.33 -12.28
C ALA A 128 2.51 -13.94 -12.92
N ASP A 129 2.66 -13.88 -14.24
CA ASP A 129 2.59 -12.61 -14.99
C ASP A 129 1.21 -11.97 -14.88
N CYS A 130 0.15 -12.78 -15.00
CA CYS A 130 -1.23 -12.31 -14.92
C CYS A 130 -1.58 -11.81 -13.51
N VAL A 131 -1.22 -12.56 -12.46
CA VAL A 131 -1.42 -12.14 -11.07
C VAL A 131 -0.56 -10.89 -10.75
N ASP A 132 0.62 -10.74 -11.35
CA ASP A 132 1.42 -9.51 -11.25
C ASP A 132 0.72 -8.29 -11.86
N ARG A 133 0.10 -8.42 -13.04
CA ARG A 133 -0.71 -7.35 -13.66
C ARG A 133 -1.86 -6.93 -12.75
N LEU A 134 -2.62 -7.90 -12.26
CA LEU A 134 -3.74 -7.68 -11.34
C LEU A 134 -3.29 -6.96 -10.07
N ARG A 135 -2.22 -7.50 -9.44
CA ARG A 135 -1.65 -6.92 -8.22
C ARG A 135 -1.17 -5.50 -8.47
N PHE A 136 -0.47 -5.24 -9.56
CA PHE A 136 -0.03 -3.89 -9.89
C PHE A 136 -1.22 -2.93 -9.97
N PHE A 137 -2.29 -3.32 -10.67
CA PHE A 137 -3.49 -2.51 -10.83
C PHE A 137 -4.17 -2.20 -9.50
N TYR A 138 -4.56 -3.22 -8.73
CA TYR A 138 -5.28 -3.03 -7.46
C TYR A 138 -4.39 -2.46 -6.34
N THR A 139 -3.07 -2.62 -6.45
CA THR A 139 -2.13 -2.03 -5.48
C THR A 139 -1.80 -0.57 -5.80
N HIS A 140 -1.79 -0.15 -7.06
CA HIS A 140 -1.20 1.15 -7.41
C HIS A 140 -2.06 2.07 -8.25
N VAL A 141 -3.11 1.55 -8.89
CA VAL A 141 -3.92 2.30 -9.86
C VAL A 141 -5.36 2.44 -9.36
N TRP A 142 -5.97 1.33 -8.93
CA TRP A 142 -7.27 1.33 -8.27
C TRP A 142 -7.14 2.00 -6.89
N MET A 143 -8.02 2.95 -6.61
CA MET A 143 -8.08 3.67 -5.36
C MET A 143 -9.34 3.26 -4.58
N PRO A 144 -9.30 3.28 -3.24
CA PRO A 144 -10.44 2.87 -2.40
C PRO A 144 -11.77 3.56 -2.72
N TRP A 145 -11.72 4.84 -3.13
CA TRP A 145 -12.89 5.65 -3.46
C TRP A 145 -13.39 5.49 -4.90
N ASP A 146 -12.75 4.66 -5.73
CA ASP A 146 -13.25 4.39 -7.08
C ASP A 146 -14.53 3.55 -7.06
N ASN A 147 -14.69 2.68 -6.04
CA ASN A 147 -15.94 1.93 -5.82
C ASN A 147 -17.14 2.86 -5.55
N ASP A 148 -16.88 4.05 -5.02
CA ASP A 148 -17.90 5.02 -4.62
C ASP A 148 -18.14 6.08 -5.73
N ASN A 149 -17.55 5.90 -6.93
CA ASN A 149 -17.64 6.87 -8.01
C ASN A 149 -18.86 6.59 -8.91
N ASP A 150 -19.55 7.64 -9.33
CA ASP A 150 -20.72 7.51 -10.22
C ASP A 150 -20.33 6.93 -11.59
N ASP A 151 -21.18 6.04 -12.12
CA ASP A 151 -21.00 5.33 -13.39
C ASP A 151 -21.20 6.20 -14.65
N ASP A 152 -21.42 7.50 -14.47
CA ASP A 152 -21.62 8.46 -15.55
C ASP A 152 -20.32 8.83 -16.29
N LEU A 153 -19.15 8.40 -15.79
CA LEU A 153 -17.85 8.77 -16.32
C LEU A 153 -17.06 7.56 -16.81
N ASN A 154 -16.36 7.73 -17.94
CA ASN A 154 -15.35 6.77 -18.39
C ASN A 154 -14.16 6.78 -17.42
N TRP A 155 -14.05 5.73 -16.58
CA TRP A 155 -13.00 5.63 -15.57
C TRP A 155 -11.61 5.53 -16.22
N VAL A 156 -11.52 4.81 -17.35
CA VAL A 156 -10.25 4.56 -18.06
C VAL A 156 -9.67 5.87 -18.58
N GLU A 157 -10.44 6.63 -19.33
CA GLU A 157 -10.02 7.93 -19.89
C GLU A 157 -9.63 8.92 -18.79
N LYS A 158 -10.35 8.90 -17.67
CA LYS A 158 -10.15 9.86 -16.57
C LYS A 158 -8.93 9.52 -15.71
N HIS A 159 -8.69 8.24 -15.42
CA HIS A 159 -7.78 7.83 -14.34
C HIS A 159 -6.62 6.94 -14.76
N LEU A 160 -6.76 6.09 -15.79
CA LEU A 160 -5.82 4.99 -15.98
C LEU A 160 -4.39 5.47 -16.24
N GLU A 161 -4.19 6.27 -17.29
CA GLU A 161 -2.85 6.75 -17.66
C GLU A 161 -2.25 7.67 -16.58
N SER A 162 -3.07 8.58 -16.04
CA SER A 162 -2.64 9.57 -15.05
C SER A 162 -2.15 8.91 -13.76
N ARG A 163 -2.85 7.87 -13.27
CA ARG A 163 -2.46 7.14 -12.05
C ARG A 163 -1.30 6.18 -12.25
N ILE A 164 -1.22 5.52 -13.41
CA ILE A 164 -0.01 4.72 -13.75
C ILE A 164 1.21 5.64 -13.76
N ARG A 165 1.13 6.80 -14.44
CA ARG A 165 2.20 7.80 -14.44
C ARG A 165 2.53 8.29 -13.03
N PHE A 166 1.53 8.57 -12.21
CA PHE A 166 1.72 8.98 -10.81
C PHE A 166 2.50 7.94 -10.00
N CYS A 167 2.20 6.66 -10.17
CA CYS A 167 2.94 5.56 -9.53
C CYS A 167 4.42 5.53 -9.97
N TYR A 168 4.70 5.78 -11.26
CA TYR A 168 6.08 5.85 -11.75
C TYR A 168 6.82 7.10 -11.30
N ASP A 169 6.14 8.25 -11.20
CA ASP A 169 6.71 9.47 -10.63
C ASP A 169 7.19 9.23 -9.19
N LEU A 170 6.37 8.52 -8.41
CA LEU A 170 6.68 8.13 -7.05
C LEU A 170 7.89 7.19 -6.97
N ARG A 171 8.01 6.23 -7.91
CA ARG A 171 9.11 5.26 -7.97
C ARG A 171 10.43 5.86 -8.49
N LYS A 172 10.39 6.62 -9.59
CA LYS A 172 11.56 7.16 -10.28
C LYS A 172 12.13 8.44 -9.63
N ARG A 173 11.63 8.83 -8.45
CA ARG A 173 12.08 10.00 -7.67
C ARG A 173 11.95 11.33 -8.44
N THR A 174 10.93 11.47 -9.29
CA THR A 174 10.62 12.77 -9.91
C THR A 174 10.04 13.74 -8.86
N MET A 175 9.43 13.20 -7.80
CA MET A 175 8.94 13.95 -6.64
C MET A 175 10.04 14.15 -5.59
N LYS A 176 9.99 15.27 -4.84
CA LYS A 176 10.87 15.45 -3.67
C LYS A 176 10.64 14.32 -2.67
N LYS A 177 11.71 13.89 -1.99
CA LYS A 177 11.67 12.75 -1.05
C LYS A 177 10.61 12.92 0.05
N THR A 178 10.45 14.13 0.58
CA THR A 178 9.46 14.45 1.62
C THR A 178 8.03 14.27 1.11
N LEU A 179 7.72 14.83 -0.06
CA LEU A 179 6.42 14.67 -0.70
C LEU A 179 6.16 13.19 -1.06
N ALA A 180 7.15 12.50 -1.61
CA ALA A 180 7.03 11.09 -1.95
C ALA A 180 6.77 10.21 -0.70
N ALA A 181 7.43 10.48 0.42
CA ALA A 181 7.17 9.79 1.68
C ALA A 181 5.75 10.06 2.20
N HIS A 182 5.30 11.30 2.08
CA HIS A 182 3.95 11.71 2.46
C HIS A 182 2.88 11.02 1.61
N VAL A 183 3.03 11.01 0.28
CA VAL A 183 2.11 10.29 -0.63
C VAL A 183 2.08 8.80 -0.32
N ARG A 184 3.23 8.16 -0.12
CA ARG A 184 3.27 6.73 0.28
C ARG A 184 2.50 6.48 1.57
N LYS A 185 2.65 7.36 2.56
CA LYS A 185 1.91 7.27 3.81
C LYS A 185 0.40 7.34 3.57
N LEU A 186 -0.06 8.31 2.79
CA LEU A 186 -1.48 8.46 2.46
C LEU A 186 -2.04 7.22 1.74
N LEU A 187 -1.32 6.69 0.75
CA LEU A 187 -1.74 5.50 -0.01
C LEU A 187 -1.73 4.22 0.84
N THR A 188 -0.75 4.06 1.74
CA THR A 188 -0.75 2.93 2.68
C THR A 188 -1.88 3.05 3.70
N GLU A 189 -2.13 4.27 4.19
CA GLU A 189 -3.21 4.55 5.13
C GLU A 189 -4.57 4.31 4.49
N SER A 190 -4.82 4.79 3.26
CA SER A 190 -6.12 4.62 2.60
C SER A 190 -6.47 3.15 2.39
N LYS A 191 -5.52 2.32 1.97
CA LYS A 191 -5.75 0.87 1.84
C LYS A 191 -6.07 0.19 3.15
N TYR A 192 -5.35 0.55 4.22
CA TYR A 192 -5.62 0.02 5.55
C TYR A 192 -7.03 0.39 6.01
N LEU A 193 -7.43 1.66 5.84
CA LEU A 193 -8.76 2.14 6.21
C LEU A 193 -9.85 1.45 5.39
N GLN A 194 -9.62 1.20 4.10
CA GLN A 194 -10.55 0.48 3.23
C GLN A 194 -10.74 -0.97 3.68
N GLN A 195 -9.64 -1.71 3.88
CA GLN A 195 -9.69 -3.09 4.37
C GLN A 195 -10.36 -3.18 5.74
N ARG A 196 -10.11 -2.20 6.63
CA ARG A 196 -10.76 -2.13 7.94
C ARG A 196 -12.26 -1.87 7.81
N ARG A 197 -12.66 -1.01 6.87
CA ARG A 197 -14.07 -0.70 6.57
C ARG A 197 -14.80 -1.95 6.09
N GLU A 198 -14.26 -2.63 5.08
CA GLU A 198 -14.82 -3.87 4.51
C GLU A 198 -14.94 -4.97 5.58
N TYR A 199 -13.96 -5.09 6.47
CA TYR A 199 -14.02 -6.04 7.59
C TYR A 199 -15.15 -5.74 8.57
N LEU A 200 -15.31 -4.48 8.97
CA LEU A 200 -16.41 -4.07 9.85
C LEU A 200 -17.77 -4.26 9.18
N GLU A 201 -17.87 -3.98 7.88
CA GLU A 201 -19.10 -4.19 7.09
C GLU A 201 -19.48 -5.67 7.02
N LEU A 202 -18.52 -6.59 6.88
CA LEU A 202 -18.78 -8.03 6.88
C LEU A 202 -19.31 -8.53 8.24
N GLY A 203 -18.73 -8.04 9.35
CA GLY A 203 -19.20 -8.37 10.69
C GLY A 203 -20.64 -7.91 10.96
N LEU A 204 -21.07 -6.83 10.30
CA LEU A 204 -22.45 -6.33 10.40
C LEU A 204 -23.45 -7.21 9.62
N THR A 205 -23.04 -7.78 8.50
CA THR A 205 -23.91 -8.66 7.67
C THR A 205 -24.13 -10.04 8.27
N ASP A 206 -23.22 -10.54 9.12
CA ASP A 206 -23.34 -11.87 9.75
C ASP A 206 -24.31 -11.88 10.96
N GLU A 207 -24.68 -10.71 11.50
CA GLU A 207 -25.61 -10.57 12.64
C GLU A 207 -27.08 -10.26 12.22
N GLU A 208 -27.38 -10.30 10.91
CA GLU A 208 -28.67 -9.91 10.31
C GLU A 208 -29.81 -10.95 10.47
N GLU A 209 -30.09 -11.41 11.69
CA GLU A 209 -31.44 -11.90 12.05
C GLU A 209 -32.19 -10.95 13.02
N GLY A 210 -31.59 -9.80 13.38
CA GLY A 210 -32.17 -8.79 14.29
C GLY A 210 -32.45 -7.42 13.64
N ASP A 211 -33.29 -6.61 14.29
CA ASP A 211 -33.66 -5.25 13.87
C ASP A 211 -32.41 -4.34 13.76
N PRO A 212 -32.10 -3.74 12.58
CA PRO A 212 -30.86 -2.99 12.33
C PRO A 212 -30.55 -1.86 13.33
N GLU A 213 -31.59 -1.31 13.97
CA GLU A 213 -31.44 -0.23 14.96
C GLU A 213 -31.00 -0.73 16.35
N GLU A 214 -31.20 -2.01 16.68
CA GLU A 214 -30.82 -2.61 17.95
C GLU A 214 -29.47 -3.33 17.91
N THR A 215 -29.03 -3.80 16.72
CA THR A 215 -27.79 -4.57 16.56
C THR A 215 -26.53 -3.69 16.49
N MET A 216 -26.64 -2.43 16.04
CA MET A 216 -25.48 -1.55 15.89
C MET A 216 -25.04 -0.90 17.21
N GLY A 217 -23.86 -1.27 17.72
CA GLY A 217 -23.25 -0.55 18.82
C GLY A 217 -22.91 0.90 18.41
N LYS A 218 -23.28 1.89 19.24
CA LYS A 218 -22.90 3.32 19.01
C LYS A 218 -21.41 3.52 18.71
N THR A 219 -20.54 2.65 19.23
CA THR A 219 -19.10 2.67 19.02
C THR A 219 -18.72 2.27 17.59
N GLU A 220 -19.34 1.23 17.00
CA GLU A 220 -19.01 0.72 15.66
C GLU A 220 -19.43 1.71 14.56
N VAL A 221 -20.62 2.30 14.70
CA VAL A 221 -21.09 3.38 13.82
C VAL A 221 -20.13 4.58 13.87
N THR A 222 -19.66 4.93 15.07
CA THR A 222 -18.73 6.04 15.25
C THR A 222 -17.37 5.74 14.60
N ASP A 223 -16.89 4.50 14.69
CA ASP A 223 -15.63 4.09 14.09
C ASP A 223 -15.73 4.03 12.55
N LEU A 224 -16.82 3.48 11.99
CA LEU A 224 -17.08 3.52 10.55
C LEU A 224 -17.11 4.96 10.02
N MET A 225 -17.82 5.87 10.71
CA MET A 225 -17.85 7.28 10.33
C MET A 225 -16.44 7.91 10.37
N ARG A 226 -15.61 7.57 11.37
CA ARG A 226 -14.22 8.05 11.45
C ARG A 226 -13.39 7.56 10.27
N LEU A 227 -13.51 6.28 9.90
CA LEU A 227 -12.84 5.71 8.73
C LEU A 227 -13.25 6.44 7.45
N HIS A 228 -14.56 6.67 7.28
CA HIS A 228 -15.13 7.33 6.11
C HIS A 228 -14.62 8.77 5.95
N LEU A 229 -14.67 9.57 7.03
CA LEU A 229 -14.16 10.94 7.03
C LEU A 229 -12.65 10.98 6.71
N ARG A 230 -11.88 10.04 7.28
CA ARG A 230 -10.43 10.00 7.02
C ARG A 230 -10.13 9.62 5.57
N LEU A 231 -10.85 8.65 5.00
CA LEU A 231 -10.74 8.29 3.59
C LEU A 231 -11.06 9.47 2.67
N ALA A 232 -12.13 10.23 2.96
CA ALA A 232 -12.49 11.42 2.18
C ALA A 232 -11.40 12.50 2.22
N MET A 233 -10.74 12.71 3.37
CA MET A 233 -9.60 13.61 3.46
C MET A 233 -8.42 13.15 2.61
N ILE A 234 -8.10 11.85 2.65
CA ILE A 234 -7.00 11.28 1.86
C ILE A 234 -7.31 11.37 0.37
N ARG A 235 -8.55 11.06 -0.05
CA ARG A 235 -9.03 11.18 -1.42
C ARG A 235 -8.75 12.56 -1.99
N ASN A 236 -9.28 13.60 -1.33
CA ASN A 236 -9.14 14.99 -1.78
C ASN A 236 -7.66 15.38 -1.97
N GLU A 237 -6.80 14.92 -1.05
CA GLU A 237 -5.38 15.21 -1.12
C GLU A 237 -4.68 14.44 -2.24
N ILE A 238 -4.98 13.15 -2.45
CA ILE A 238 -4.41 12.36 -3.53
C ILE A 238 -4.88 12.84 -4.90
N GLU A 239 -6.17 13.11 -5.08
CA GLU A 239 -6.72 13.66 -6.35
C GLU A 239 -6.02 14.97 -6.74
N LEU A 240 -5.76 15.85 -5.75
CA LEU A 240 -4.96 17.06 -5.96
C LEU A 240 -3.53 16.73 -6.43
N LEU A 241 -2.90 15.73 -5.81
CA LEU A 241 -1.51 15.34 -6.08
C LEU A 241 -1.34 14.51 -7.37
N GLU A 242 -2.40 13.90 -7.90
CA GLU A 242 -2.39 13.24 -9.21
C GLU A 242 -2.08 14.23 -10.33
N ASN A 243 -2.60 15.47 -10.23
CA ASN A 243 -2.28 16.54 -11.18
C ASN A 243 -0.84 17.07 -10.96
N PRO A 244 0.05 17.00 -11.97
CA PRO A 244 1.45 17.42 -11.81
C PRO A 244 1.66 18.89 -11.41
N GLU A 245 0.84 19.81 -11.92
CA GLU A 245 0.95 21.24 -11.60
C GLU A 245 0.49 21.52 -10.17
N MET A 246 -0.66 20.97 -9.79
CA MET A 246 -1.17 21.10 -8.41
C MET A 246 -0.22 20.45 -7.41
N ARG A 247 0.35 19.30 -7.74
CA ARG A 247 1.41 18.64 -6.97
C ARG A 247 2.61 19.55 -6.75
N ARG A 248 3.07 20.27 -7.80
CA ARG A 248 4.19 21.21 -7.68
C ARG A 248 3.86 22.35 -6.71
N ILE A 249 2.69 22.96 -6.85
CA ILE A 249 2.22 24.04 -5.96
C ILE A 249 2.08 23.52 -4.52
N PHE A 250 1.46 22.35 -4.33
CA PHE A 250 1.31 21.72 -3.02
C PHE A 250 2.66 21.49 -2.35
N GLN A 251 3.64 21.01 -3.12
CA GLN A 251 5.01 20.81 -2.65
C GLN A 251 5.63 22.11 -2.15
N GLU A 252 5.46 23.22 -2.88
CA GLU A 252 5.99 24.53 -2.49
C GLU A 252 5.35 25.06 -1.20
N ILE A 253 4.04 24.82 -1.01
CA ILE A 253 3.29 25.28 0.17
C ILE A 253 3.59 24.42 1.41
N LYS A 254 3.54 23.09 1.28
CA LYS A 254 3.61 22.16 2.42
C LYS A 254 5.03 21.69 2.74
N PHE A 255 5.90 21.67 1.74
CA PHE A 255 7.29 21.26 1.86
C PHE A 255 8.21 22.34 1.26
N PRO A 256 8.11 23.60 1.74
CA PRO A 256 8.92 24.69 1.21
C PRO A 256 10.39 24.31 1.32
N GLU A 257 11.16 24.69 0.30
CA GLU A 257 12.62 24.62 0.42
C GLU A 257 13.04 25.56 1.55
N GLU A 258 13.86 25.05 2.46
CA GLU A 258 14.57 25.91 3.39
C GLU A 258 15.45 26.85 2.60
N LYS A 259 14.93 28.05 2.34
CA LYS A 259 15.77 29.19 1.99
C LYS A 259 16.57 29.49 3.25
N TYR A 260 17.76 28.92 3.34
CA TYR A 260 18.80 29.49 4.19
C TYR A 260 18.95 30.94 3.71
N PHE A 261 18.61 31.89 4.58
CA PHE A 261 18.93 33.29 4.35
C PHE A 261 20.46 33.38 4.27
N ASN A 262 21.01 33.28 3.06
CA ASN A 262 22.34 33.80 2.77
C ASN A 262 22.21 35.32 2.73
N GLU A 263 22.07 35.95 3.90
CA GLU A 263 22.54 37.31 4.09
C GLU A 263 24.06 37.26 4.03
N ASN A 264 24.57 37.30 2.80
CA ASN A 264 25.81 37.94 2.36
C ASN A 264 26.27 37.23 1.09
N GLY A 265 26.25 37.97 -0.01
CA GLY A 265 26.88 37.54 -1.24
C GLY A 265 28.36 37.31 -1.00
N HIS A 266 28.81 36.10 -1.27
CA HIS A 266 30.02 35.88 -2.06
C HIS A 266 30.00 34.44 -2.54
N ASN A 267 30.19 34.29 -3.85
CA ASN A 267 30.61 33.04 -4.47
C ASN A 267 31.88 32.59 -3.75
N ASP A 268 31.85 31.45 -3.08
CA ASP A 268 33.02 30.59 -3.06
C ASP A 268 32.64 29.12 -2.87
N ILE A 269 33.15 28.35 -3.83
CA ILE A 269 33.14 26.90 -3.86
C ILE A 269 34.12 26.44 -2.78
N SER A 270 33.63 26.06 -1.61
CA SER A 270 34.36 25.11 -0.77
C SER A 270 33.45 24.40 0.23
N SER A 271 33.83 23.16 0.44
CA SER A 271 33.21 22.09 1.21
C SER A 271 33.05 22.45 2.69
N GLU A 272 32.07 23.27 3.07
CA GLU A 272 31.74 23.48 4.48
C GLU A 272 30.61 22.55 4.95
N LYS A 273 30.89 21.89 6.08
CA LYS A 273 30.06 20.88 6.74
C LYS A 273 28.60 21.31 6.81
N LYS A 274 27.72 20.58 6.13
CA LYS A 274 26.27 20.57 6.41
C LYS A 274 26.08 20.39 7.92
N LEU A 275 25.71 21.43 8.65
CA LEU A 275 25.22 21.26 10.02
C LEU A 275 23.90 20.48 9.93
N GLY A 276 23.95 19.21 10.31
CA GLY A 276 22.78 18.34 10.30
C GLY A 276 21.72 18.88 11.26
N ARG A 277 20.48 19.02 10.78
CA ARG A 277 19.32 19.31 11.61
C ARG A 277 19.15 18.21 12.67
N ILE A 278 18.88 18.61 13.91
CA ILE A 278 18.71 17.70 15.04
C ILE A 278 17.22 17.58 15.36
N TYR A 279 16.74 16.35 15.46
CA TYR A 279 15.35 16.06 15.74
C TYR A 279 15.21 15.55 17.18
N PHE A 280 14.34 16.18 17.96
CA PHE A 280 13.90 15.65 19.25
C PHE A 280 12.66 14.80 19.04
N VAL A 281 12.83 13.49 19.22
CA VAL A 281 11.72 12.56 19.24
C VAL A 281 11.24 12.42 20.68
N MET A 282 10.05 12.95 20.97
CA MET A 282 9.48 12.93 22.31
C MET A 282 8.02 12.46 22.27
N THR A 283 7.69 11.53 23.15
CA THR A 283 6.30 11.17 23.46
C THR A 283 5.69 12.21 24.41
N GLN A 284 4.38 12.12 24.65
CA GLN A 284 3.72 12.97 25.65
C GLN A 284 4.42 12.81 27.01
N CYS A 285 4.83 13.94 27.58
CA CYS A 285 5.48 14.03 28.87
C CYS A 285 5.05 15.33 29.56
N THR A 286 5.34 15.44 30.86
CA THR A 286 5.08 16.67 31.60
C THR A 286 6.03 17.79 31.16
N LEU A 287 5.62 19.04 31.35
CA LEU A 287 6.43 20.21 30.99
C LEU A 287 7.80 20.19 31.69
N ASP A 288 7.85 19.77 32.96
CA ASP A 288 9.10 19.69 33.72
C ASP A 288 10.06 18.64 33.14
N GLN A 289 9.53 17.47 32.74
CA GLN A 289 10.32 16.44 32.05
C GLN A 289 10.84 16.95 30.71
N GLN A 290 10.00 17.65 29.95
CA GLN A 290 10.39 18.22 28.66
C GLN A 290 11.51 19.26 28.82
N ILE A 291 11.39 20.18 29.80
CA ILE A 291 12.43 21.16 30.12
C ILE A 291 13.73 20.47 30.53
N HIS A 292 13.65 19.43 31.36
CA HIS A 292 14.82 18.66 31.79
C HIS A 292 15.56 18.03 30.60
N LEU A 293 14.85 17.38 29.69
CA LEU A 293 15.43 16.77 28.48
C LEU A 293 16.08 17.82 27.58
N LEU A 294 15.44 18.98 27.39
CA LEU A 294 16.00 20.09 26.61
C LEU A 294 17.27 20.66 27.24
N GLN A 295 17.35 20.74 28.58
CA GLN A 295 18.56 21.16 29.29
C GLN A 295 19.72 20.18 29.11
N ILE A 296 19.46 18.87 29.12
CA ILE A 296 20.47 17.85 28.82
C ILE A 296 20.96 18.02 27.40
N ALA A 297 20.03 18.17 26.45
CA ALA A 297 20.37 18.26 25.06
C ALA A 297 21.13 19.55 24.71
N LYS A 298 20.79 20.68 25.34
CA LYS A 298 21.53 21.95 25.24
C LYS A 298 23.02 21.81 25.59
N LYS A 299 23.39 20.86 26.45
CA LYS A 299 24.80 20.60 26.80
C LYS A 299 25.55 19.78 25.75
N ARG A 300 24.83 19.05 24.89
CA ARG A 300 25.40 18.09 23.93
C ARG A 300 25.27 18.52 22.46
N ILE A 301 24.39 19.48 22.19
CA ILE A 301 24.06 19.96 20.85
C ILE A 301 24.87 21.25 20.54
N PRO A 302 25.41 21.40 19.31
CA PRO A 302 26.02 22.64 18.86
C PRO A 302 25.05 23.83 19.01
N LYS A 303 25.55 25.00 19.45
CA LYS A 303 24.71 26.16 19.78
C LYS A 303 23.96 26.75 18.57
N ASP A 304 24.46 26.47 17.39
CA ASP A 304 24.02 26.88 16.06
C ASP A 304 23.18 25.81 15.34
N ALA A 305 22.94 24.66 15.97
CA ALA A 305 22.13 23.60 15.38
C ALA A 305 20.64 23.96 15.36
N LEU A 306 19.99 23.75 14.21
CA LEU A 306 18.55 23.82 14.08
C LEU A 306 17.90 22.58 14.70
N VAL A 307 16.97 22.80 15.63
CA VAL A 307 16.30 21.76 16.40
C VAL A 307 14.81 21.72 16.06
N GLN A 308 14.28 20.54 15.75
CA GLN A 308 12.87 20.31 15.48
C GLN A 308 12.29 19.22 16.39
N ASN A 309 11.14 19.49 17.02
CA ASN A 309 10.41 18.49 17.80
C ASN A 309 9.49 17.68 16.88
N VAL A 310 9.50 16.35 17.04
CA VAL A 310 8.67 15.42 16.29
C VAL A 310 8.12 14.32 17.21
N PRO A 311 6.90 13.83 16.99
CA PRO A 311 6.28 12.87 17.89
C PRO A 311 6.84 11.44 17.75
N THR A 312 7.36 11.08 16.57
CA THR A 312 7.91 9.75 16.30
C THR A 312 9.09 9.81 15.33
N LEU A 313 9.97 8.80 15.38
CA LEU A 313 11.08 8.64 14.43
C LEU A 313 10.59 8.46 12.99
N GLN A 314 9.38 7.94 12.78
CA GLN A 314 8.78 7.80 11.44
C GLN A 314 8.61 9.15 10.73
N VAL A 315 8.32 10.22 11.49
CA VAL A 315 8.20 11.59 10.96
C VAL A 315 9.56 12.13 10.47
N VAL A 316 10.68 11.69 11.09
CA VAL A 316 12.03 12.12 10.73
C VAL A 316 12.53 11.39 9.49
N TYR A 317 12.34 10.08 9.46
CA TYR A 317 12.96 9.24 8.45
C TYR A 317 12.16 9.18 7.15
N GLY A 318 10.84 9.41 7.18
CA GLY A 318 9.99 9.14 6.01
C GLY A 318 10.16 7.71 5.46
N ILE A 319 10.72 6.81 6.28
CA ILE A 319 10.96 5.41 5.95
C ILE A 319 9.69 4.66 6.33
N LEU A 320 8.88 4.37 5.32
CA LEU A 320 8.17 3.11 5.28
C LEU A 320 9.15 2.09 4.68
N TYR A 321 9.26 0.92 5.31
CA TYR A 321 9.95 -0.24 4.76
C TYR A 321 9.42 -0.51 3.35
N VAL A 322 10.19 -0.12 2.32
CA VAL A 322 10.00 -0.57 0.95
C VAL A 322 11.11 -1.58 0.67
N SER A 323 10.71 -2.85 0.73
CA SER A 323 11.34 -4.06 0.18
C SER A 323 12.88 -4.11 0.11
N ALA A 324 13.47 -4.90 1.01
CA ALA A 324 14.61 -5.75 0.69
C ALA A 324 14.57 -6.98 1.61
N PHE A 325 13.68 -7.93 1.32
CA PHE A 325 13.85 -9.29 1.81
C PHE A 325 14.98 -9.94 1.01
N ARG A 326 16.22 -9.65 1.39
CA ARG A 326 17.35 -10.54 1.17
C ARG A 326 17.54 -11.32 2.47
N HIS A 327 16.79 -12.41 2.63
CA HIS A 327 17.25 -13.48 3.50
C HIS A 327 17.40 -14.74 2.65
N ILE A 328 18.67 -15.03 2.44
CA ILE A 328 19.22 -16.26 1.90
C ILE A 328 18.73 -17.40 2.78
N PHE A 329 17.98 -18.33 2.20
CA PHE A 329 17.80 -19.66 2.75
C PHE A 329 19.19 -20.30 2.84
N LYS A 330 19.76 -20.40 4.04
CA LYS A 330 20.80 -21.38 4.31
C LYS A 330 20.09 -22.65 4.78
N SER A 331 19.84 -23.54 3.82
CA SER A 331 19.74 -24.97 4.11
C SER A 331 21.03 -25.35 4.84
N THR A 332 20.90 -25.74 6.09
CA THR A 332 21.97 -26.41 6.82
C THR A 332 21.60 -27.88 6.85
N THR A 333 21.97 -28.60 5.80
CA THR A 333 22.13 -30.04 5.85
C THR A 333 23.40 -30.35 6.64
N GLN A 334 23.22 -30.94 7.83
CA GLN A 334 24.03 -32.05 8.32
C GLN A 334 23.34 -32.74 9.49
#